data_AF-A0A920G9F7-F1
#
_entry.id   AF-A0A920G9F7-F1
#
_cell.length_a   1.000
_cell.length_b   1.000
_cell.length_c   1.000
_cell.angle_alpha   90.00
_cell.angle_beta   90.00
_cell.angle_gamma   90.00
#
_symmetry.space_group_name_H-M   'P 1'
#
loop_
_entity.id
_entity.type
_entity.pdbx_description
1 polymer ?
#
loop_
_entity_poly.entity_id
_entity_poly.type
_entity_poly.pdbx_seq_one_letter_code
_entity_poly.pdbx_strand_id
1 'polypeptide(L)' 'MYSLNSNLDYFFTPTELKEQNISSDKRIKIGGMVLEGSVFRNDSNISFTVTDYESFVKVEFKGIVLICFKRAAV' A
#
# COMPACT_ATOMS: atom_id res chain seq x y z
N MET A 1 17.90 22.77 20.77
CA MET A 1 16.76 22.74 19.83
C MET A 1 16.78 21.40 19.13
N TYR A 2 15.78 20.53 19.39
CA TYR A 2 15.63 19.26 18.67
C TYR A 2 14.45 19.41 17.70
N SER A 3 14.74 19.55 16.41
CA SER A 3 13.71 19.50 15.37
C SER A 3 13.30 18.04 15.19
N LEU A 4 12.11 17.72 15.68
CA LEU A 4 11.41 16.49 15.32
C LEU A 4 11.14 16.59 13.83
N ASN A 5 11.97 15.90 13.04
CA ASN A 5 11.69 15.68 11.62
C ASN A 5 10.50 14.73 11.56
N SER A 6 9.31 15.32 11.72
CA SER A 6 8.02 14.66 11.59
C SER A 6 7.90 14.20 10.15
N ASN A 7 8.46 13.02 9.87
CA ASN A 7 8.06 12.19 8.74
C ASN A 7 6.60 11.83 9.03
N LEU A 8 5.70 12.77 8.71
CA LEU A 8 4.27 12.56 8.74
C LEU A 8 4.02 11.51 7.67
N ASP A 9 3.99 10.26 8.09
CA ASP A 9 3.48 9.16 7.30
C ASP A 9 2.02 9.48 7.00
N TYR A 10 1.77 10.06 5.83
CA TYR A 10 0.41 10.31 5.38
C TYR A 10 -0.22 8.98 5.00
N PHE A 11 -1.20 8.56 5.80
CA PHE A 11 -2.05 7.41 5.53
C PHE A 11 -3.28 7.92 4.79
N PHE A 12 -3.52 7.38 3.59
CA PHE A 12 -4.70 7.69 2.79
C PHE A 12 -5.55 6.44 2.59
N THR A 13 -6.86 6.62 2.56
CA THR A 13 -7.77 5.60 2.03
C THR A 13 -7.76 5.60 0.50
N PRO A 14 -8.13 4.48 -0.15
CA PRO A 14 -8.36 4.40 -1.59
C PRO A 14 -9.26 5.52 -2.14
N THR A 15 -10.27 5.93 -1.36
CA THR A 15 -11.20 7.01 -1.71
C THR A 15 -10.51 8.37 -1.68
N GLU A 16 -9.83 8.70 -0.58
CA GLU A 16 -9.07 9.95 -0.47
C GLU A 16 -7.97 10.07 -1.52
N LEU A 17 -7.33 8.95 -1.88
CA LEU A 17 -6.30 8.93 -2.92
C LEU A 17 -6.87 9.21 -4.33
N LYS A 18 -8.14 8.88 -4.55
CA LYS A 18 -8.82 9.14 -5.82
C LYS A 18 -9.33 10.58 -5.90
N GLU A 19 -9.77 11.12 -4.77
CA GLU A 19 -10.23 12.51 -4.64
C GLU A 19 -9.07 13.51 -4.58
N GLN A 20 -8.01 13.18 -3.84
CA GLN A 20 -6.79 13.97 -3.80
C GLN A 20 -5.89 13.60 -4.97
N ASN A 21 -5.57 14.58 -5.82
CA ASN A 21 -4.52 14.43 -6.82
C ASN A 21 -3.15 14.41 -6.14
N ILE A 22 -2.78 13.28 -5.54
CA ILE A 22 -1.48 13.11 -4.91
C ILE A 22 -0.43 13.08 -6.02
N SER A 23 0.50 14.04 -5.96
CA SER A 23 1.63 14.10 -6.88
C SER A 23 2.50 12.85 -6.75
N SER A 24 2.85 12.23 -7.88
CA SER A 24 3.60 10.97 -7.94
C SER A 24 5.00 11.01 -7.31
N ASP A 25 5.48 12.20 -6.94
CA ASP A 25 6.78 12.42 -6.29
C ASP A 25 6.75 12.14 -4.77
N LYS A 26 5.54 12.09 -4.16
CA LYS A 26 5.40 11.87 -2.73
C LYS A 26 5.23 10.39 -2.40
N ARG A 27 6.02 9.93 -1.43
CA ARG A 27 5.80 8.64 -0.78
C ARG A 27 4.60 8.76 0.15
N ILE A 28 3.62 7.90 -0.07
CA ILE A 28 2.39 7.83 0.71
C ILE A 28 2.14 6.40 1.15
N LYS A 29 1.42 6.24 2.26
CA LYS A 29 0.95 4.93 2.72
C LYS A 29 -0.55 4.87 2.44
N ILE A 30 -1.00 3.75 1.90
CA ILE A 30 -2.42 3.54 1.59
C ILE A 30 -2.90 2.40 2.47
N GLY A 31 -3.99 2.63 3.20
CA GLY A 31 -4.65 1.64 4.05
C GLY A 31 -5.99 1.23 3.46
N GLY A 32 -6.31 -0.06 3.47
CA GLY A 32 -7.59 -0.56 3.03
C GLY A 32 -7.64 -2.09 3.00
N MET A 33 -8.76 -2.62 2.52
CA MET A 33 -8.97 -4.05 2.37
C MET A 33 -8.46 -4.53 1.02
N VAL A 34 -7.77 -5.66 0.97
CA VAL A 34 -7.41 -6.27 -0.32
C VAL A 34 -8.61 -7.05 -0.83
N LEU A 35 -9.04 -6.77 -2.05
CA LEU A 35 -10.15 -7.49 -2.68
C LEU A 35 -9.76 -8.96 -2.90
N GLU A 36 -10.56 -9.88 -2.38
CA GLU A 36 -10.35 -11.32 -2.58
C GLU A 36 -10.36 -11.67 -4.07
N GLY A 37 -9.38 -12.47 -4.51
CA GLY A 37 -9.20 -12.83 -5.92
C GLY A 37 -8.54 -11.77 -6.81
N SER A 38 -8.26 -10.56 -6.31
CA SER A 38 -7.55 -9.52 -7.07
C SER A 38 -6.03 -9.61 -7.00
N VAL A 39 -5.50 -10.50 -6.16
CA VAL A 39 -4.05 -10.65 -5.95
C VAL A 39 -3.47 -11.49 -7.08
N PHE A 40 -2.80 -10.83 -8.01
CA PHE A 40 -2.01 -11.45 -9.05
C PHE A 40 -0.53 -11.37 -8.70
N ARG A 41 0.15 -12.51 -8.70
CA ARG A 41 1.57 -12.61 -8.45
C ARG A 41 2.25 -13.23 -9.66
N ASN A 42 3.22 -12.53 -10.22
CA ASN A 42 4.03 -12.97 -11.35
C ASN A 42 5.51 -12.77 -10.99
N ASP A 43 6.18 -13.85 -10.58
CA ASP A 43 7.59 -13.88 -10.17
C ASP A 43 7.96 -12.79 -9.14
N SER A 44 8.45 -11.63 -9.62
CA SER A 44 8.89 -10.46 -8.85
C SER A 44 7.91 -9.28 -8.89
N ASN A 45 6.73 -9.46 -9.50
CA ASN A 45 5.68 -8.47 -9.62
C ASN A 45 4.42 -8.97 -8.92
N ILE A 46 3.89 -8.19 -8.00
CA ILE A 46 2.62 -8.49 -7.32
C ILE A 46 1.69 -7.32 -7.55
N SER A 47 0.54 -7.57 -8.16
CA SER A 47 -0.52 -6.59 -8.29
C SER A 47 -1.74 -7.03 -7.51
N PHE A 48 -2.33 -6.14 -6.73
CA PHE A 48 -3.54 -6.40 -5.98
C PHE A 48 -4.42 -5.14 -5.95
N THR A 49 -5.72 -5.34 -5.78
CA THR A 49 -6.66 -4.23 -5.67
C THR A 49 -6.98 -3.98 -4.20
N VAL A 50 -6.75 -2.76 -3.74
CA VAL A 50 -7.14 -2.29 -2.41
C VAL A 50 -8.46 -1.53 -2.53
N THR A 51 -9.39 -1.80 -1.63
CA THR A 51 -10.70 -1.17 -1.57
C THR A 51 -11.06 -0.76 -0.15
N ASP A 52 -11.89 0.26 -0.04
CA ASP A 52 -12.50 0.72 1.22
C ASP A 52 -14.04 0.66 1.12
N TYR A 53 -14.56 -0.28 0.31
CA TYR A 53 -15.97 -0.40 -0.13
C TYR A 53 -16.46 0.70 -1.10
N GLU A 54 -15.98 1.94 -0.99
CA GLU A 54 -16.38 3.02 -1.90
C GLU A 54 -15.50 3.11 -3.16
N SER A 55 -14.20 2.89 -3.02
CA SER A 55 -13.23 3.01 -4.11
C SER A 55 -12.35 1.78 -4.25
N PHE A 56 -11.80 1.61 -5.45
CA PHE A 56 -10.88 0.54 -5.81
C PHE A 56 -9.60 1.15 -6.38
N VAL A 57 -8.46 0.81 -5.80
CA VAL A 57 -7.14 1.26 -6.23
C VAL A 57 -6.29 0.05 -6.56
N LYS A 58 -5.77 0.00 -7.78
CA LYS A 58 -4.85 -1.05 -8.21
C LYS A 58 -3.43 -0.69 -7.75
N VAL A 59 -2.84 -1.55 -6.94
CA VAL A 59 -1.48 -1.42 -6.44
C VAL A 59 -0.61 -2.42 -7.17
N GLU A 60 0.50 -1.95 -7.74
CA GLU A 60 1.52 -2.78 -8.36
C GLU A 60 2.82 -2.68 -7.56
N PHE A 61 3.18 -3.77 -6.92
CA PHE A 61 4.45 -3.95 -6.25
C PHE A 61 5.44 -4.59 -7.21
N LYS A 62 6.51 -3.87 -7.53
CA LYS A 62 7.65 -4.38 -8.29
C LYS A 62 8.82 -4.61 -7.33
N GLY A 63 9.11 -5.86 -7.04
CA GLY A 63 10.17 -6.24 -6.14
C GLY A 63 10.02 -7.65 -5.61
N ILE A 64 11.11 -8.17 -5.06
CA ILE A 64 11.08 -9.45 -4.36
C ILE A 64 10.33 -9.20 -3.05
N VAL A 65 9.08 -9.68 -2.96
CA VAL A 65 8.46 -9.90 -1.66
C VAL A 65 9.23 -11.04 -1.02
N LEU A 66 10.28 -10.68 -0.25
CA LEU A 66 10.87 -11.58 0.73
C LEU A 66 9.73 -11.95 1.66
N ILE A 67 9.32 -13.21 1.57
CA ILE A 67 8.22 -13.77 2.32
C ILE A 67 8.36 -13.41 3.81
N CYS A 68 7.49 -12.51 4.30
CA CYS A 68 7.32 -12.32 5.73
C CYS A 68 6.46 -13.50 6.22
N PHE A 69 7.06 -14.69 6.26
CA PHE A 69 6.39 -15.88 6.78
C PHE A 69 6.64 -15.95 8.29
N LYS A 70 5.54 -15.89 9.05
CA LYS A 70 5.50 -16.16 10.49
C LYS A 70 6.11 -17.54 10.75
N ARG A 71 7.34 -17.59 11.25
CA ARG A 71 7.77 -18.70 12.11
C ARG A 71 7.83 -18.18 13.53
N ALA A 72 6.68 -18.24 14.20
CA ALA A 72 6.66 -18.25 15.66
C ALA A 72 7.52 -19.43 16.13
N ALA A 73 8.22 -19.19 17.22
CA ALA A 73 9.40 -19.91 17.68
C ALA A 73 9.20 -21.42 17.91
N VAL A 74 10.34 -22.11 17.74
CA VAL A 74 10.83 -23.37 18.34
C VAL A 74 9.83 -24.49 18.63
#